data_AF-A0A7C5NAC2-F1
#
_entry.id   AF-A0A7C5NAC2-F1
#
_cell.length_a   1.000
_cell.length_b   1.000
_cell.length_c   1.000
_cell.angle_alpha   90.00
_cell.angle_beta   90.00
_cell.angle_gamma   90.00
#
_symmetry.space_group_name_H-M   'P 1'
#
loop_
_entity.id
_entity.type
_entity.pdbx_description
1 polymer ?
#
loop_
_entity_poly.entity_id
_entity_poly.type
_entity_poly.pdbx_seq_one_letter_code
_entity_poly.pdbx_strand_id
1 'polypeptide(L)'
;MNINARFAEFGMTGAFFWIAQLFYLALARDSETQQALQGFFDQISAVTTVMPRIFEDVGSSLLTAIGLIGIFVTGLALNLLGSYFVVLENRIFARHLQQNRGWMDAMMEGCAGPASEDYRQVRDEFDTSLLSFGIHTSLRRMRLSNQCKHVQAFLFSFVHVFGNNGLPESLKDQVHLWRTARAIGATFFFLGFEIAYLEFVGPAKWQAVLALGFFAIGCYFTLRAYQRMCYTLFTTSCATYSRQQQHE
;
A
#
# COMPACT_ATOMS: atom_id res chain seq x y z
N MET A 1 12.51 -1.42 -16.48
CA MET A 1 12.40 -1.29 -15.01
C MET A 1 13.15 -2.46 -14.38
N ASN A 2 14.13 -2.21 -13.49
CA ASN A 2 14.99 -3.27 -12.95
C ASN A 2 14.24 -4.19 -11.99
N ILE A 3 14.14 -5.48 -12.35
CA ILE A 3 13.53 -6.54 -11.53
C ILE A 3 14.22 -6.64 -10.16
N ASN A 4 15.54 -6.44 -10.12
CA ASN A 4 16.34 -6.46 -8.89
C ASN A 4 15.89 -5.39 -7.87
N ALA A 5 15.46 -4.22 -8.33
CA ALA A 5 14.99 -3.16 -7.42
C ALA A 5 13.69 -3.58 -6.71
N ARG A 6 12.76 -4.23 -7.44
CA ARG A 6 11.51 -4.73 -6.85
C ARG A 6 11.76 -5.83 -5.82
N PHE A 7 12.71 -6.72 -6.07
CA PHE A 7 13.08 -7.73 -5.07
C PHE A 7 13.63 -7.06 -3.80
N ALA A 8 14.56 -6.12 -3.93
CA ALA A 8 15.08 -5.39 -2.78
C ALA A 8 13.95 -4.67 -1.98
N GLU A 9 12.97 -4.08 -2.66
CA GLU A 9 11.79 -3.46 -2.02
C GLU A 9 10.96 -4.44 -1.19
N PHE A 10 10.66 -5.62 -1.74
CA PHE A 10 9.91 -6.66 -1.02
C PHE A 10 10.70 -7.22 0.15
N GLY A 11 12.01 -7.42 -0.03
CA GLY A 11 12.91 -7.85 1.05
C GLY A 11 12.94 -6.82 2.19
N MET A 12 13.09 -5.53 1.88
CA MET A 12 13.13 -4.46 2.89
C MET A 12 11.81 -4.33 3.65
N THR A 13 10.67 -4.35 2.95
CA THR A 13 9.34 -4.24 3.59
C THR A 13 9.01 -5.46 4.45
N GLY A 14 9.34 -6.66 3.98
CA GLY A 14 9.22 -7.88 4.77
C GLY A 14 10.13 -7.85 6.01
N ALA A 15 11.39 -7.44 5.85
CA ALA A 15 12.33 -7.37 6.96
C ALA A 15 11.86 -6.35 8.02
N PHE A 16 11.36 -5.19 7.58
CA PHE A 16 10.76 -4.20 8.46
C PHE A 16 9.59 -4.77 9.27
N PHE A 17 8.69 -5.53 8.63
CA PHE A 17 7.60 -6.21 9.32
C PHE A 17 8.12 -7.16 10.41
N TRP A 18 9.05 -8.07 10.07
CA TRP A 18 9.59 -9.02 11.03
C TRP A 18 10.36 -8.35 12.17
N ILE A 19 11.12 -7.29 11.91
CA ILE A 19 11.80 -6.52 12.95
C ILE A 19 10.78 -5.86 13.88
N ALA A 20 9.74 -5.23 13.33
CA ALA A 20 8.70 -4.62 14.12
C ALA A 20 7.93 -5.66 14.96
N GLN A 21 7.69 -6.85 14.39
CA GLN A 21 7.08 -7.98 15.08
C GLN A 21 7.94 -8.46 16.26
N LEU A 22 9.24 -8.69 16.03
CA LEU A 22 10.17 -9.11 17.07
C LEU A 22 10.31 -8.05 18.18
N PHE A 23 10.34 -6.77 17.80
CA PHE A 23 10.38 -5.67 18.75
C PHE A 23 9.11 -5.61 19.60
N TYR A 24 7.94 -5.78 18.97
CA TYR A 24 6.67 -5.87 19.69
C TYR A 24 6.66 -7.05 20.66
N LEU A 25 7.06 -8.24 20.22
CA LEU A 25 7.15 -9.44 21.07
C LEU A 25 8.13 -9.26 22.24
N ALA A 26 9.25 -8.57 22.03
CA ALA A 26 10.21 -8.28 23.09
C ALA A 26 9.64 -7.30 24.15
N LEU A 27 8.80 -6.36 23.72
CA LEU A 27 8.15 -5.38 24.59
C LEU A 27 6.92 -5.92 25.30
N ALA A 28 6.12 -6.76 24.64
CA ALA A 28 4.88 -7.35 25.14
C ALA A 28 5.13 -8.51 26.11
N ARG A 29 6.15 -8.38 26.97
CA ARG A 29 6.72 -9.38 27.88
C ARG A 29 5.79 -9.73 29.05
N ASP A 30 4.55 -10.10 28.74
CA ASP A 30 3.60 -10.71 29.66
C ASP A 30 3.77 -12.24 29.67
N SER A 31 3.46 -12.87 30.80
CA SER A 31 3.66 -14.31 30.98
C SER A 31 2.90 -15.19 29.98
N GLU A 32 1.77 -14.73 29.46
CA GLU A 32 0.95 -15.46 28.48
C GLU A 32 1.54 -15.42 27.06
N THR A 33 2.09 -14.28 26.62
CA THR A 33 2.76 -14.17 25.31
C THR A 33 4.06 -14.96 25.28
N GLN A 34 4.77 -15.05 26.42
CA GLN A 34 5.92 -15.96 26.55
C GLN A 34 5.53 -17.44 26.42
N GLN A 35 4.41 -17.87 26.98
CA GLN A 35 3.94 -19.26 26.83
C GLN A 35 3.55 -19.58 25.38
N ALA A 36 2.88 -18.67 24.69
CA ALA A 36 2.55 -18.84 23.27
C ALA A 36 3.81 -18.90 22.38
N LEU A 37 4.80 -18.05 22.66
CA LEU A 37 6.10 -18.10 21.96
C LEU A 37 6.87 -19.37 22.26
N GLN A 38 6.91 -19.81 23.51
CA GLN A 38 7.57 -21.06 23.89
C GLN A 38 6.92 -22.25 23.18
N GLY A 39 5.59 -22.33 23.12
CA GLY A 39 4.90 -23.37 22.37
C GLY A 39 5.23 -23.39 20.87
N PHE A 40 5.40 -22.22 20.26
CA PHE A 40 5.83 -22.12 18.85
C PHE A 40 7.31 -22.52 18.66
N PHE A 41 8.21 -22.06 19.53
CA PHE A 41 9.61 -22.45 19.49
C PHE A 41 9.82 -23.93 19.84
N ASP A 42 9.00 -24.50 20.70
CA ASP A 42 9.01 -25.92 21.05
C ASP A 42 8.52 -26.78 19.88
N GLN A 43 7.57 -26.29 19.07
CA GLN A 43 7.19 -26.95 17.81
C GLN A 43 8.29 -26.89 16.76
N ILE A 44 9.00 -25.75 16.64
CA ILE A 44 10.13 -25.63 15.71
C ILE A 44 11.32 -26.50 16.19
N SER A 45 11.59 -26.52 17.49
CA SER A 45 12.63 -27.34 18.10
C SER A 45 12.31 -28.84 18.01
N ALA A 46 11.03 -29.22 18.10
CA ALA A 46 10.57 -30.59 17.84
C ALA A 46 10.83 -31.01 16.38
N VAL A 47 10.66 -30.11 15.42
CA VAL A 47 10.99 -30.38 14.01
C VAL A 47 12.51 -30.47 13.79
N THR A 48 13.31 -29.68 14.51
CA THR A 48 14.78 -29.74 14.41
C THR A 48 15.40 -30.91 15.15
N THR A 49 14.78 -31.43 16.22
CA THR A 49 15.29 -32.58 16.98
C THR A 49 15.07 -33.93 16.28
N VAL A 50 14.13 -33.99 15.33
CA VAL A 50 13.93 -35.16 14.45
C VAL A 50 14.90 -35.16 13.27
N MET A 51 15.64 -34.06 13.04
CA MET A 51 16.61 -33.98 11.95
C MET A 51 17.90 -34.74 12.31
N PRO A 52 18.36 -35.70 11.48
CA PRO A 52 19.61 -36.42 11.71
C PRO A 52 20.80 -35.45 11.77
N ARG A 53 21.77 -35.67 12.68
CA ARG A 53 22.95 -34.81 12.90
C ARG A 53 23.78 -34.47 11.65
N ILE A 54 23.65 -35.24 10.57
CA ILE A 54 24.27 -34.99 9.25
C ILE A 54 23.68 -33.72 8.58
N PHE A 55 22.50 -33.27 9.02
CA PHE A 55 21.83 -32.07 8.56
C PHE A 55 22.02 -30.86 9.49
N GLU A 56 22.89 -30.87 10.52
CA GLU A 56 23.08 -29.65 11.34
C GLU A 56 23.69 -28.50 10.51
N ASP A 57 24.71 -28.79 9.68
CA ASP A 57 25.32 -27.80 8.79
C ASP A 57 24.40 -27.39 7.64
N VAL A 58 23.72 -28.36 7.01
CA VAL A 58 22.76 -28.10 5.92
C VAL A 58 21.50 -27.41 6.44
N GLY A 59 21.08 -27.75 7.66
CA GLY A 59 19.88 -27.27 8.32
C GLY A 59 19.98 -25.81 8.69
N SER A 60 21.15 -25.34 9.15
CA SER A 60 21.37 -23.91 9.41
C SER A 60 21.26 -23.06 8.13
N SER A 61 21.83 -23.55 7.02
CA SER A 61 21.77 -22.90 5.71
C SER A 61 20.34 -22.94 5.13
N LEU A 62 19.67 -24.09 5.24
CA LEU A 62 18.28 -24.27 4.78
C LEU A 62 17.32 -23.39 5.59
N LEU A 63 17.48 -23.34 6.91
CA LEU A 63 16.66 -22.50 7.79
C LEU A 63 16.86 -21.02 7.47
N THR A 64 18.10 -20.59 7.21
CA THR A 64 18.41 -19.23 6.78
C THR A 64 17.75 -18.92 5.43
N ALA A 65 17.82 -19.85 4.47
CA ALA A 65 17.17 -19.70 3.16
C ALA A 65 15.64 -19.62 3.27
N ILE A 66 15.02 -20.49 4.10
CA ILE A 66 13.57 -20.48 4.36
C ILE A 66 13.17 -19.17 5.05
N GLY A 67 13.94 -18.71 6.05
CA GLY A 67 13.70 -17.44 6.72
C GLY A 67 13.75 -16.26 5.75
N LEU A 68 14.74 -16.24 4.87
CA LEU A 68 14.86 -15.23 3.81
C LEU A 68 13.66 -15.29 2.85
N ILE A 69 13.29 -16.48 2.36
CA ILE A 69 12.09 -16.65 1.52
C ILE A 69 10.84 -16.14 2.25
N GLY A 70 10.70 -16.47 3.55
CA GLY A 70 9.60 -16.01 4.39
C GLY A 70 9.52 -14.48 4.46
N ILE A 71 10.65 -13.80 4.63
CA ILE A 71 10.73 -12.33 4.59
C ILE A 71 10.20 -11.80 3.25
N PHE A 72 10.67 -12.33 2.13
CA PHE A 72 10.24 -11.89 0.80
C PHE A 72 8.75 -12.13 0.55
N VAL A 73 8.25 -13.32 0.90
CA VAL A 73 6.83 -13.68 0.77
C VAL A 73 5.96 -12.76 1.62
N THR A 74 6.40 -12.43 2.84
CA THR A 74 5.71 -11.49 3.73
C THR A 74 5.66 -10.09 3.12
N GLY A 75 6.78 -9.60 2.58
CA GLY A 75 6.82 -8.30 1.90
C GLY A 75 5.89 -8.24 0.69
N LEU A 76 5.83 -9.31 -0.10
CA LEU A 76 4.89 -9.42 -1.22
C LEU A 76 3.43 -9.40 -0.74
N ALA A 77 3.12 -10.19 0.30
CA ALA A 77 1.80 -10.26 0.89
C ALA A 77 1.34 -8.89 1.42
N LEU A 78 2.21 -8.17 2.15
CA LEU A 78 1.93 -6.82 2.65
C LEU A 78 1.66 -5.83 1.52
N ASN A 79 2.43 -5.91 0.43
CA ASN A 79 2.20 -5.08 -0.75
C ASN A 79 0.84 -5.38 -1.42
N LEU A 80 0.36 -6.63 -1.39
CA LEU A 80 -0.99 -7.00 -1.85
C LEU A 80 -2.08 -6.52 -0.88
N LEU A 81 -1.87 -6.71 0.42
CA LEU A 81 -2.80 -6.33 1.48
C LEU A 81 -2.97 -4.82 1.62
N GLY A 82 -2.00 -4.04 1.16
CA GLY A 82 -2.10 -2.60 1.01
C GLY A 82 -3.30 -2.12 0.17
N SER A 83 -3.97 -3.02 -0.56
CA SER A 83 -5.26 -2.75 -1.22
C SER A 83 -6.35 -2.21 -0.26
N TYR A 84 -6.23 -2.42 1.05
CA TYR A 84 -7.16 -1.85 2.04
C TYR A 84 -7.25 -0.32 1.96
N PHE A 85 -6.15 0.37 1.63
CA PHE A 85 -6.12 1.83 1.54
C PHE A 85 -6.78 2.38 0.28
N VAL A 86 -7.13 1.54 -0.70
CA VAL A 86 -7.65 1.95 -2.02
C VAL A 86 -8.90 2.83 -1.89
N VAL A 87 -9.78 2.57 -0.93
CA VAL A 87 -11.00 3.37 -0.73
C VAL A 87 -10.66 4.83 -0.39
N LEU A 88 -9.68 5.03 0.50
CA LEU A 88 -9.25 6.36 0.92
C LEU A 88 -8.43 7.05 -0.17
N GLU A 89 -7.58 6.30 -0.87
CA GLU A 89 -6.83 6.78 -2.02
C GLU A 89 -7.75 7.26 -3.13
N ASN A 90 -8.78 6.49 -3.52
CA ASN A 90 -9.76 6.91 -4.52
C ASN A 90 -10.42 8.24 -4.17
N ARG A 91 -10.71 8.47 -2.88
CA ARG A 91 -11.27 9.74 -2.41
C ARG A 91 -10.31 10.91 -2.62
N ILE A 92 -9.02 10.71 -2.35
CA ILE A 92 -7.97 11.71 -2.59
C ILE A 92 -7.84 11.96 -4.09
N PHE A 93 -7.81 10.91 -4.91
CA PHE A 93 -7.68 11.01 -6.36
C PHE A 93 -8.84 11.78 -6.98
N ALA A 94 -10.07 11.40 -6.64
CA ALA A 94 -11.27 12.07 -7.14
C ALA A 94 -11.34 13.55 -6.70
N ARG A 95 -10.87 13.89 -5.49
CA ARG A 95 -10.71 15.29 -5.09
C ARG A 95 -9.72 16.04 -6.00
N HIS A 96 -8.61 15.42 -6.37
CA HIS A 96 -7.66 16.04 -7.32
C HIS A 96 -8.25 16.16 -8.73
N LEU A 97 -9.04 15.18 -9.19
CA LEU A 97 -9.78 15.28 -10.45
C LEU A 97 -10.71 16.50 -10.46
N GLN A 98 -11.47 16.71 -9.38
CA GLN A 98 -12.37 17.85 -9.25
C GLN A 98 -11.63 19.19 -9.22
N GLN A 99 -10.53 19.28 -8.45
CA GLN A 99 -9.71 20.48 -8.39
C GLN A 99 -9.09 20.85 -9.74
N ASN A 100 -8.82 19.86 -10.59
CA ASN A 100 -8.18 20.01 -11.89
C ASN A 100 -9.17 19.94 -13.06
N ARG A 101 -10.48 20.09 -12.79
CA ARG A 101 -11.54 19.87 -13.79
C ARG A 101 -11.35 20.71 -15.06
N GLY A 102 -10.91 21.97 -14.94
CA GLY A 102 -10.82 22.89 -16.06
C GLY A 102 -9.97 22.38 -17.23
N TRP A 103 -8.74 21.92 -16.97
CA TRP A 103 -7.88 21.38 -18.02
C TRP A 103 -8.14 19.90 -18.30
N MET A 104 -8.60 19.14 -17.31
CA MET A 104 -8.95 17.72 -17.47
C MET A 104 -10.13 17.52 -18.42
N ASP A 105 -11.17 18.36 -18.32
CA ASP A 105 -12.32 18.34 -19.24
C ASP A 105 -11.83 18.56 -20.69
N ALA A 106 -10.98 19.57 -20.92
CA ALA A 106 -10.41 19.86 -22.24
C ALA A 106 -9.53 18.73 -22.79
N MET A 107 -8.70 18.12 -21.94
CA MET A 107 -7.86 16.98 -22.34
C MET A 107 -8.71 15.75 -22.70
N MET A 108 -9.74 15.46 -21.91
CA MET A 108 -10.60 14.28 -22.10
C MET A 108 -11.59 14.44 -23.26
N GLU A 109 -11.93 15.67 -23.66
CA GLU A 109 -12.68 15.95 -24.89
C GLU A 109 -11.85 15.67 -26.15
N GLY A 110 -10.55 15.95 -26.12
CA GLY A 110 -9.63 15.62 -27.22
C GLY A 110 -9.31 14.12 -27.34
N CYS A 111 -9.44 13.35 -26.27
CA CYS A 111 -9.20 11.91 -26.27
C CYS A 111 -10.51 11.11 -26.33
N ALA A 112 -10.96 10.76 -27.54
CA ALA A 112 -12.06 9.81 -27.70
C ALA A 112 -11.62 8.40 -27.24
N GLY A 113 -12.14 7.93 -26.10
CA GLY A 113 -11.84 6.58 -25.63
C GLY A 113 -12.46 6.23 -24.27
N PRO A 114 -12.30 4.98 -23.83
CA PRO A 114 -12.89 4.47 -22.58
C PRO A 114 -12.52 5.30 -21.33
N ALA A 115 -11.32 5.88 -21.31
CA ALA A 115 -10.87 6.73 -20.21
C ALA A 115 -11.68 8.03 -20.05
N SER A 116 -12.19 8.59 -21.17
CA SER A 116 -13.02 9.80 -21.15
C SER A 116 -14.42 9.51 -20.58
N GLU A 117 -14.98 8.35 -20.92
CA GLU A 117 -16.26 7.88 -20.34
C GLU A 117 -16.13 7.58 -18.84
N ASP A 118 -15.06 6.89 -18.44
CA ASP A 118 -14.76 6.61 -17.03
C ASP A 118 -14.54 7.91 -16.25
N TYR A 119 -13.86 8.90 -16.84
CA TYR A 119 -13.68 10.22 -16.24
C TYR A 119 -15.01 10.95 -16.03
N ARG A 120 -15.89 10.96 -17.03
CA ARG A 120 -17.23 11.58 -16.91
C ARG A 120 -18.06 10.91 -15.82
N GLN A 121 -18.06 9.57 -15.77
CA GLN A 121 -18.77 8.83 -14.72
C GLN A 121 -18.23 9.15 -13.32
N VAL A 122 -16.90 9.17 -13.13
CA VAL A 122 -16.30 9.55 -11.85
C VAL A 122 -16.64 11.00 -11.47
N ARG A 123 -16.60 11.91 -12.43
CA ARG A 123 -16.90 13.34 -12.22
C ARG A 123 -18.34 13.55 -11.75
N ASP A 124 -19.30 12.94 -12.43
CA ASP A 124 -20.73 13.16 -12.18
C ASP A 124 -21.19 12.42 -10.89
N GLU A 125 -20.61 11.26 -10.57
CA GLU A 125 -20.98 10.47 -9.40
C GLU A 125 -20.28 10.90 -8.10
N PHE A 126 -19.09 11.50 -8.17
CA PHE A 126 -18.35 11.89 -6.95
C PHE A 126 -18.97 13.11 -6.26
N ASP A 127 -19.64 13.99 -7.02
CA ASP A 127 -20.30 15.19 -6.49
C ASP A 127 -21.52 14.84 -5.61
N THR A 128 -22.18 13.72 -5.89
CA THR A 128 -23.41 13.28 -5.19
C THR A 128 -23.17 12.28 -4.06
N SER A 129 -22.00 11.63 -3.98
CA SER A 129 -21.78 10.45 -3.12
C SER A 129 -21.02 10.70 -1.82
N LEU A 130 -20.48 11.90 -1.57
CA LEU A 130 -19.69 12.23 -0.38
C LEU A 130 -20.45 12.12 0.96
N LEU A 131 -21.79 12.10 0.94
CA LEU A 131 -22.64 12.15 2.13
C LEU A 131 -23.42 10.86 2.43
N SER A 132 -23.44 9.86 1.55
CA SER A 132 -24.21 8.63 1.79
C SER A 132 -23.33 7.49 2.32
N PHE A 133 -23.57 7.09 3.57
CA PHE A 133 -23.08 5.86 4.17
C PHE A 133 -24.18 4.80 4.06
N GLY A 134 -24.03 3.82 3.15
CA GLY A 134 -24.98 2.70 3.03
C GLY A 134 -24.37 1.49 2.33
N ILE A 135 -24.89 0.28 2.55
CA ILE A 135 -24.32 -0.96 1.99
C ILE A 135 -24.33 -0.96 0.45
N HIS A 136 -25.37 -0.39 -0.19
CA HIS A 136 -25.40 -0.17 -1.64
C HIS A 136 -24.31 0.79 -2.14
N THR A 137 -23.82 1.69 -1.28
CA THR A 137 -22.68 2.56 -1.64
C THR A 137 -21.36 1.80 -1.70
N SER A 138 -21.23 0.62 -1.08
CA SER A 138 -20.00 -0.18 -1.12
C SER A 138 -19.71 -0.76 -2.51
N LEU A 139 -20.71 -1.38 -3.15
CA LEU A 139 -20.59 -1.89 -4.53
C LEU A 139 -20.33 -0.74 -5.51
N ARG A 140 -21.02 0.39 -5.31
CA ARG A 140 -20.80 1.59 -6.11
C ARG A 140 -19.38 2.16 -5.95
N ARG A 141 -18.84 2.18 -4.73
CA ARG A 141 -17.45 2.57 -4.45
C ARG A 141 -16.44 1.63 -5.10
N MET A 142 -16.70 0.33 -5.16
CA MET A 142 -15.84 -0.61 -5.89
C MET A 142 -15.84 -0.34 -7.39
N ARG A 143 -17.00 -0.06 -7.99
CA ARG A 143 -17.08 0.31 -9.42
C ARG A 143 -16.32 1.61 -9.71
N LEU A 144 -16.55 2.65 -8.90
CA LEU A 144 -15.82 3.92 -8.99
C LEU A 144 -14.31 3.74 -8.81
N SER A 145 -13.88 2.78 -7.97
CA SER A 145 -12.47 2.46 -7.82
C SER A 145 -11.82 2.01 -9.11
N ASN A 146 -12.50 1.19 -9.91
CA ASN A 146 -11.94 0.71 -11.17
C ASN A 146 -11.84 1.85 -12.19
N GLN A 147 -12.84 2.72 -12.22
CA GLN A 147 -12.85 3.91 -13.10
C GLN A 147 -11.74 4.89 -12.72
N CYS A 148 -11.56 5.18 -11.42
CA CYS A 148 -10.43 5.97 -10.94
C CYS A 148 -9.10 5.35 -11.36
N LYS A 149 -8.94 4.02 -11.25
CA LYS A 149 -7.72 3.32 -11.69
C LYS A 149 -7.49 3.45 -13.20
N HIS A 150 -8.54 3.37 -14.02
CA HIS A 150 -8.40 3.55 -15.47
C HIS A 150 -7.99 4.98 -15.83
N VAL A 151 -8.62 6.00 -15.24
CA VAL A 151 -8.24 7.41 -15.44
C VAL A 151 -6.81 7.65 -14.95
N GLN A 152 -6.44 7.09 -13.79
CA GLN A 152 -5.07 7.18 -13.28
C GLN A 152 -4.06 6.49 -14.20
N ALA A 153 -4.38 5.30 -14.73
CA ALA A 153 -3.54 4.58 -15.68
C ALA A 153 -3.40 5.34 -17.00
N PHE A 154 -4.48 5.98 -17.47
CA PHE A 154 -4.45 6.87 -18.63
C PHE A 154 -3.50 8.05 -18.40
N LEU A 155 -3.58 8.73 -17.27
CA LEU A 155 -2.65 9.84 -16.94
C LEU A 155 -1.19 9.38 -16.88
N PHE A 156 -0.93 8.20 -16.28
CA PHE A 156 0.41 7.63 -16.29
C PHE A 156 0.91 7.34 -17.70
N SER A 157 0.05 6.76 -18.55
CA SER A 157 0.38 6.47 -19.94
C SER A 157 0.64 7.76 -20.73
N PHE A 158 -0.20 8.77 -20.51
CA PHE A 158 -0.07 10.08 -21.15
C PHE A 158 1.27 10.74 -20.81
N VAL A 159 1.61 10.82 -19.52
CA VAL A 159 2.91 11.35 -19.08
C VAL A 159 4.08 10.51 -19.58
N HIS A 160 3.91 9.19 -19.69
CA HIS A 160 4.97 8.33 -20.19
C HIS A 160 5.25 8.52 -21.69
N VAL A 161 4.20 8.69 -22.50
CA VAL A 161 4.31 8.84 -23.96
C VAL A 161 4.73 10.26 -24.36
N PHE A 162 4.15 11.27 -23.72
CA PHE A 162 4.33 12.68 -24.13
C PHE A 162 5.27 13.46 -23.19
N GLY A 163 5.72 12.88 -22.09
CA GLY A 163 6.62 13.53 -21.15
C GLY A 163 8.07 13.60 -21.65
N ASN A 164 8.70 14.76 -21.46
CA ASN A 164 10.14 14.92 -21.68
C ASN A 164 10.96 14.11 -20.68
N ASN A 165 12.20 13.76 -21.08
CA ASN A 165 13.21 13.11 -20.24
C ASN A 165 13.29 13.79 -18.86
N GLY A 166 12.91 13.07 -17.80
CA GLY A 166 12.95 13.53 -16.39
C GLY A 166 11.58 13.61 -15.69
N LEU A 167 10.49 14.00 -16.37
CA LEU A 167 9.14 14.02 -15.75
C LEU A 167 8.65 12.61 -15.37
N PRO A 168 8.81 11.59 -16.23
CA PRO A 168 8.44 10.22 -15.88
C PRO A 168 9.28 9.64 -14.74
N GLU A 169 10.52 10.09 -14.57
CA GLU A 169 11.42 9.62 -13.51
C GLU A 169 10.98 10.11 -12.15
N SER A 170 10.69 11.42 -12.02
CA SER A 170 10.16 11.99 -10.78
C SER A 170 8.84 11.33 -10.39
N LEU A 171 7.95 11.09 -11.37
CA LEU A 171 6.68 10.42 -11.14
C LEU A 171 6.88 8.97 -10.68
N LYS A 172 7.81 8.24 -11.30
CA LYS A 172 8.18 6.88 -10.92
C LYS A 172 8.69 6.80 -9.49
N ASP A 173 9.50 7.77 -9.05
CA ASP A 173 9.99 7.83 -7.67
C ASP A 173 8.85 8.07 -6.67
N GLN A 174 7.89 8.94 -6.99
CA GLN A 174 6.71 9.16 -6.15
C GLN A 174 5.81 7.93 -6.08
N VAL A 175 5.63 7.21 -7.20
CA VAL A 175 4.89 5.93 -7.23
C VAL A 175 5.57 4.89 -6.37
N HIS A 176 6.90 4.79 -6.45
CA HIS A 176 7.69 3.89 -5.61
C HIS A 176 7.51 4.24 -4.12
N LEU A 177 7.70 5.50 -3.75
CA LEU A 177 7.54 5.98 -2.38
C LEU A 177 6.14 5.69 -1.82
N TRP A 178 5.09 5.91 -2.62
CA TRP A 178 3.73 5.55 -2.24
C TRP A 178 3.54 4.05 -2.00
N ARG A 179 4.06 3.19 -2.90
CA ARG A 179 3.96 1.73 -2.74
C ARG A 179 4.68 1.24 -1.48
N THR A 180 5.87 1.76 -1.20
CA THR A 180 6.60 1.43 0.03
C THR A 180 5.85 1.94 1.26
N ALA A 181 5.33 3.17 1.24
CA ALA A 181 4.54 3.72 2.34
C ALA A 181 3.29 2.90 2.63
N ARG A 182 2.62 2.39 1.59
CA ARG A 182 1.46 1.51 1.71
C ARG A 182 1.80 0.16 2.35
N ALA A 183 2.94 -0.44 1.99
CA ALA A 183 3.40 -1.69 2.62
C ALA A 183 3.73 -1.47 4.10
N ILE A 184 4.41 -0.37 4.43
CA ILE A 184 4.68 0.04 5.83
C ILE A 184 3.36 0.31 6.58
N GLY A 185 2.40 0.96 5.94
CA GLY A 185 1.07 1.19 6.50
C GLY A 185 0.33 -0.11 6.80
N ALA A 186 0.45 -1.12 5.93
CA ALA A 186 -0.09 -2.45 6.17
C ALA A 186 0.60 -3.13 7.37
N THR A 187 1.92 -3.01 7.53
CA THR A 187 2.64 -3.50 8.72
C THR A 187 2.05 -2.91 10.00
N PHE A 188 1.85 -1.59 10.07
CA PHE A 188 1.25 -0.95 11.25
C PHE A 188 -0.20 -1.36 11.46
N PHE A 189 -0.95 -1.63 10.39
CA PHE A 189 -2.30 -2.18 10.49
C PHE A 189 -2.31 -3.56 11.16
N PHE A 190 -1.43 -4.46 10.72
CA PHE A 190 -1.32 -5.80 11.32
C PHE A 190 -0.87 -5.74 12.77
N LEU A 191 0.15 -4.94 13.09
CA LEU A 191 0.58 -4.75 14.48
C LEU A 191 -0.56 -4.20 15.35
N GLY A 192 -1.28 -3.19 14.86
CA GLY A 192 -2.44 -2.65 15.58
C GLY A 192 -3.54 -3.68 15.78
N PHE A 193 -3.82 -4.51 14.77
CA PHE A 193 -4.81 -5.59 14.86
C PHE A 193 -4.39 -6.67 15.87
N GLU A 194 -3.12 -7.08 15.86
CA GLU A 194 -2.60 -8.06 16.82
C GLU A 194 -2.65 -7.54 18.26
N ILE A 195 -2.26 -6.28 18.47
CA ILE A 195 -2.36 -5.62 19.78
C ILE A 195 -3.82 -5.61 20.26
N ALA A 196 -4.76 -5.20 19.38
CA ALA A 196 -6.19 -5.16 19.71
C ALA A 196 -6.78 -6.56 19.94
N TYR A 197 -6.29 -7.59 19.23
CA TYR A 197 -6.72 -8.98 19.42
C TYR A 197 -6.24 -9.53 20.78
N LEU A 198 -4.99 -9.26 21.15
CA LEU A 198 -4.45 -9.66 22.46
C LEU A 198 -5.14 -8.91 23.61
N GLU A 199 -5.53 -7.66 23.42
CA GLU A 199 -6.36 -6.93 24.38
C GLU A 199 -7.74 -7.53 24.60
N PHE A 200 -8.32 -8.21 23.62
CA PHE A 200 -9.60 -8.91 23.84
C PHE A 200 -9.47 -10.00 24.91
N VAL A 201 -8.24 -10.45 25.17
CA VAL A 201 -7.90 -11.44 26.19
C VAL A 201 -7.39 -10.78 27.49
N GLY A 202 -6.84 -9.55 27.43
CA GLY A 202 -6.17 -8.87 28.55
C GLY A 202 -6.89 -7.63 29.13
N PRO A 203 -6.63 -7.25 30.41
CA PRO A 203 -7.33 -6.14 31.08
C PRO A 203 -6.77 -4.71 30.82
N ALA A 204 -5.78 -4.55 29.94
CA ALA A 204 -4.96 -3.33 29.89
C ALA A 204 -5.39 -2.29 28.82
N LYS A 205 -6.28 -1.35 29.20
CA LYS A 205 -6.86 -0.29 28.32
C LYS A 205 -5.88 0.60 27.52
N TRP A 206 -4.60 0.64 27.86
CA TRP A 206 -3.62 1.51 27.19
C TRP A 206 -3.15 0.94 25.85
N GLN A 207 -3.26 -0.37 25.65
CA GLN A 207 -2.86 -1.05 24.42
C GLN A 207 -3.80 -0.67 23.25
N ALA A 208 -5.06 -0.33 23.50
CA ALA A 208 -6.07 0.04 22.51
C ALA A 208 -5.75 1.39 21.91
N VAL A 209 -5.32 2.32 22.76
CA VAL A 209 -4.84 3.65 22.35
C VAL A 209 -3.61 3.49 21.46
N LEU A 210 -2.73 2.55 21.79
CA LEU A 210 -1.50 2.28 21.04
C LEU A 210 -1.80 1.59 19.69
N ALA A 211 -2.73 0.64 19.65
CA ALA A 211 -3.23 0.02 18.42
C ALA A 211 -3.87 1.04 17.47
N LEU A 212 -4.73 1.92 18.01
CA LEU A 212 -5.33 3.01 17.25
C LEU A 212 -4.28 4.02 16.77
N GLY A 213 -3.26 4.28 17.59
CA GLY A 213 -2.10 5.09 17.22
C GLY A 213 -1.35 4.53 16.02
N PHE A 214 -1.02 3.23 16.02
CA PHE A 214 -0.37 2.57 14.88
C PHE A 214 -1.23 2.62 13.62
N PHE A 215 -2.53 2.34 13.74
CA PHE A 215 -3.46 2.45 12.62
C PHE A 215 -3.47 3.88 12.03
N ALA A 216 -3.60 4.90 12.90
CA ALA A 216 -3.61 6.29 12.48
C ALA A 216 -2.30 6.71 11.79
N ILE A 217 -1.16 6.29 12.33
CA ILE A 217 0.17 6.54 11.75
C ILE A 217 0.30 5.86 10.38
N GLY A 218 -0.08 4.59 10.27
CA GLY A 218 -0.05 3.84 9.00
C GLY A 218 -0.93 4.47 7.92
N CYS A 219 -2.16 4.87 8.29
CA CYS A 219 -3.04 5.63 7.41
C CYS A 219 -2.41 6.98 7.01
N TYR A 220 -1.89 7.74 7.97
CA TYR A 220 -1.33 9.06 7.72
C TYR A 220 -0.17 9.02 6.70
N PHE A 221 0.81 8.14 6.91
CA PHE A 221 1.94 8.01 5.99
C PHE A 221 1.51 7.58 4.60
N THR A 222 0.64 6.58 4.50
CA THR A 222 0.16 6.05 3.21
C THR A 222 -0.61 7.13 2.43
N LEU A 223 -1.55 7.82 3.08
CA LEU A 223 -2.36 8.85 2.44
C LEU A 223 -1.54 10.07 2.07
N ARG A 224 -0.58 10.48 2.91
CA ARG A 224 0.31 11.60 2.61
C ARG A 224 1.23 11.30 1.43
N ALA A 225 1.76 10.09 1.34
CA ALA A 225 2.56 9.65 0.20
C ALA A 225 1.71 9.59 -1.08
N TYR A 226 0.48 9.08 -0.98
CA TYR A 226 -0.45 9.05 -2.12
C TYR A 226 -0.85 10.45 -2.60
N GLN A 227 -1.12 11.37 -1.67
CA GLN A 227 -1.44 12.76 -2.00
C GLN A 227 -0.30 13.44 -2.75
N ARG A 228 0.96 13.22 -2.33
CA ARG A 228 2.14 13.72 -3.05
C ARG A 228 2.24 13.13 -4.45
N MET A 229 2.03 11.81 -4.59
CA MET A 229 2.02 11.16 -5.90
C MET A 229 0.93 11.71 -6.81
N CYS A 230 -0.30 11.91 -6.31
CA CYS A 230 -1.38 12.53 -7.07
C CYS A 230 -1.00 13.95 -7.52
N TYR A 231 -0.51 14.79 -6.59
CA TYR A 231 -0.09 16.14 -6.92
C TYR A 231 0.96 16.16 -8.04
N THR A 232 2.00 15.32 -7.95
CA THR A 232 3.00 15.17 -9.02
C THR A 232 2.38 14.65 -10.31
N LEU A 233 1.47 13.67 -10.26
CA LEU A 233 0.80 13.13 -11.45
C LEU A 233 0.00 14.20 -12.18
N PHE A 234 -0.84 14.97 -11.47
CA PHE A 234 -1.67 16.01 -12.07
C PHE A 234 -0.83 17.18 -12.60
N THR A 235 0.17 17.63 -11.85
CA THR A 235 1.06 18.72 -12.29
C THR A 235 1.89 18.33 -13.51
N THR A 236 2.44 17.12 -13.53
CA THR A 236 3.19 16.61 -14.69
C THR A 236 2.28 16.41 -15.90
N SER A 237 1.08 15.85 -15.71
CA SER A 237 0.09 15.68 -16.79
C SER A 237 -0.35 17.03 -17.38
N CYS A 238 -0.65 18.02 -16.53
CA CYS A 238 -1.01 19.37 -16.96
C CYS A 238 0.14 20.04 -17.72
N ALA A 239 1.38 19.95 -17.23
CA ALA A 239 2.54 20.51 -17.89
C ALA A 239 2.76 19.88 -19.27
N THR A 240 2.62 18.55 -19.37
CA THR A 240 2.71 17.82 -20.63
C THR A 240 1.60 18.23 -21.62
N TYR A 241 0.36 18.33 -21.15
CA TYR A 241 -0.78 18.75 -21.98
C TYR A 241 -0.61 20.18 -22.52
N SER A 242 -0.24 21.12 -21.64
CA SER A 242 -0.02 22.53 -22.03
C SER A 242 1.07 22.70 -23.09
N ARG A 243 2.10 21.85 -23.08
CA ARG A 243 3.15 21.84 -24.10
C ARG A 243 2.68 21.25 -25.42
N GLN A 244 1.87 20.18 -25.37
CA GLN A 244 1.31 19.60 -26.59
C GLN A 244 0.49 20.65 -27.36
N GLN A 245 -0.32 21.44 -26.66
CA GLN A 245 -1.10 22.53 -27.27
C GLN A 245 -0.24 23.67 -27.86
N GLN A 246 1.01 23.83 -27.45
CA GLN A 246 1.92 24.85 -28.03
C GLN A 246 2.57 24.39 -29.35
N HIS A 247 2.51 23.09 -29.65
CA HIS A 247 3.11 22.49 -30.84
C HIS A 247 2.09 22.15 -31.93
N GLU A 248 0.80 22.32 -31.65
CA GLU A 248 -0.33 22.23 -32.60
C GLU A 248 -0.69 23.62 -33.14
#